data_AF-A0A9P3Z249-F1
#
_entry.id   AF-A0A9P3Z249-F1
#
_cell.length_a   1.000
_cell.length_b   1.000
_cell.length_c   1.000
_cell.angle_alpha   90.00
_cell.angle_beta   90.00
_cell.angle_gamma   90.00
#
_symmetry.space_group_name_H-M   'P 1'
#
loop_
_entity.id
_entity.type
_entity.pdbx_description
1 polymer ?
#
loop_
_entity_poly.entity_id
_entity_poly.type
_entity_poly.pdbx_seq_one_letter_code
_entity_poly.pdbx_strand_id
1 'polypeptide(L)'
;MYAWRCFVSWLKGECPLVFTYWITGIFPSLLLSGCLYTITYQLEYGSMAADTGHALLIVHTVIALIYTPLALWAITASAIKYHGLLLWKILALLAVVGNCFDYLALVFTLIF
;
A
#
# COMPACT_ATOMS: atom_id res chain seq x y z
N MET A 1 -5.66 -8.24 -22.55
CA MET A 1 -5.34 -6.88 -23.01
C MET A 1 -5.98 -5.77 -22.16
N TYR A 2 -7.24 -5.90 -21.71
CA TYR A 2 -7.91 -4.86 -20.91
C TYR A 2 -7.26 -4.60 -19.54
N ALA A 3 -6.95 -5.65 -18.77
CA ALA A 3 -6.33 -5.51 -17.44
C ALA A 3 -4.96 -4.79 -17.48
N TRP A 4 -4.12 -5.11 -18.47
CA TRP A 4 -2.83 -4.44 -18.66
C TRP A 4 -2.99 -2.95 -18.95
N ARG A 5 -3.96 -2.57 -19.80
CA ARG A 5 -4.26 -1.16 -20.08
C ARG A 5 -4.73 -0.44 -18.83
N CYS A 6 -5.63 -1.04 -18.04
CA CYS A 6 -6.09 -0.47 -16.78
C CYS A 6 -4.94 -0.25 -15.79
N PHE A 7 -4.04 -1.23 -15.65
CA PHE A 7 -2.87 -1.13 -14.78
C PHE A 7 -1.93 0.00 -15.19
N VAL A 8 -1.63 0.11 -16.50
CA VAL A 8 -0.78 1.18 -17.03
C VAL A 8 -1.44 2.56 -16.87
N SER A 9 -2.75 2.68 -17.16
CA SER A 9 -3.51 3.92 -16.96
C SER A 9 -3.52 4.37 -15.49
N TRP A 10 -3.68 3.41 -14.57
CA TRP A 10 -3.58 3.67 -13.13
C TRP A 10 -2.22 4.21 -12.73
N LEU A 11 -1.12 3.56 -13.15
CA LEU A 11 0.25 4.02 -12.87
C LEU A 11 0.57 5.38 -13.52
N LYS A 12 -0.07 5.71 -14.65
CA LYS A 12 0.04 7.01 -15.29
C LYS A 12 -0.77 8.10 -14.57
N GLY A 13 -1.55 7.77 -13.53
CA GLY A 13 -2.40 8.73 -12.83
C GLY A 13 -3.55 9.25 -13.69
N GLU A 14 -4.06 8.43 -14.60
CA GLU A 14 -5.25 8.76 -15.42
C GLU A 14 -6.55 8.62 -14.62
N CYS A 15 -6.49 8.00 -13.44
CA CYS A 15 -7.60 7.88 -12.51
C CYS A 15 -7.77 9.15 -11.65
N PRO A 16 -9.01 9.48 -11.22
CA PRO A 16 -9.25 10.62 -10.33
C PRO A 16 -8.47 10.49 -9.02
N LEU A 17 -7.85 11.59 -8.56
CA LEU A 17 -7.03 11.60 -7.35
C LEU A 17 -7.76 11.06 -6.12
N VAL A 18 -9.02 11.44 -5.92
CA VAL A 18 -9.85 10.96 -4.79
C VAL A 18 -10.02 9.45 -4.86
N PHE A 19 -10.29 8.92 -6.05
CA PHE A 19 -10.44 7.48 -6.27
C PHE A 19 -9.12 6.77 -6.00
N THR A 20 -8.01 7.22 -6.59
CA THR A 20 -6.69 6.64 -6.39
C THR A 20 -6.27 6.69 -4.90
N TYR A 21 -6.48 7.81 -4.23
CA TYR A 21 -6.18 7.96 -2.81
C TYR A 21 -6.90 6.93 -1.93
N TRP A 22 -8.22 6.77 -2.09
CA TRP A 22 -8.99 5.84 -1.27
C TRP A 22 -8.78 4.38 -1.65
N ILE A 23 -8.91 4.08 -2.94
CA ILE A 23 -8.96 2.70 -3.44
C ILE A 23 -7.58 2.08 -3.52
N THR A 24 -6.53 2.88 -3.75
CA THR A 24 -5.16 2.35 -3.86
C THR A 24 -4.27 2.74 -2.68
N GLY A 25 -4.58 3.82 -1.97
CA GLY A 25 -3.90 4.17 -0.73
C GLY A 25 -4.60 3.56 0.49
N ILE A 26 -5.66 4.23 0.94
CA ILE A 26 -6.22 4.02 2.27
C ILE A 26 -6.79 2.61 2.50
N PHE A 27 -7.70 2.13 1.64
CA PHE A 27 -8.33 0.82 1.89
C PHE A 27 -7.33 -0.34 1.84
N PRO A 28 -6.44 -0.44 0.84
CA PRO A 28 -5.46 -1.51 0.82
C PRO A 28 -4.48 -1.44 1.99
N SER A 29 -4.06 -0.24 2.41
CA SER A 29 -3.20 -0.10 3.61
C SER A 29 -3.91 -0.57 4.88
N LEU A 30 -5.19 -0.25 5.06
CA LEU A 30 -5.99 -0.74 6.20
C LEU A 30 -6.15 -2.27 6.16
N LEU A 31 -6.39 -2.83 4.98
CA LEU A 31 -6.49 -4.28 4.80
C LEU A 31 -5.17 -4.98 5.15
N LEU A 32 -4.05 -4.49 4.61
CA LEU A 32 -2.72 -5.04 4.89
C LEU A 32 -2.37 -4.95 6.38
N SER A 33 -2.69 -3.83 7.02
CA SER A 33 -2.48 -3.65 8.46
C SER A 33 -3.36 -4.60 9.29
N GLY A 34 -4.64 -4.74 8.94
CA GLY A 34 -5.56 -5.68 9.60
C GLY A 34 -5.13 -7.14 9.44
N CYS A 35 -4.64 -7.52 8.26
CA CYS A 35 -4.06 -8.84 8.02
C CYS A 35 -2.82 -9.08 8.89
N LEU A 36 -1.90 -8.12 8.93
CA LEU A 36 -0.69 -8.21 9.75
C LEU A 36 -1.05 -8.39 11.23
N TYR A 37 -1.92 -7.51 11.74
CA TYR A 37 -2.41 -7.60 13.11
C TYR A 37 -3.00 -8.97 13.44
N THR A 38 -3.83 -9.51 12.54
CA THR A 38 -4.47 -10.82 12.74
C THR A 38 -3.44 -11.95 12.76
N ILE A 39 -2.46 -11.93 11.85
CA ILE A 39 -1.40 -12.95 11.82
C ILE A 39 -0.58 -12.90 13.11
N THR A 40 -0.14 -11.72 13.53
CA THR A 40 0.66 -11.54 14.75
C THR A 40 -0.14 -11.95 15.98
N TYR A 41 -1.41 -11.55 16.08
CA TYR A 41 -2.26 -11.93 17.21
C TYR A 41 -2.44 -13.45 17.32
N GLN A 42 -2.65 -14.14 16.19
CA GLN A 42 -2.80 -15.59 16.18
C GLN A 42 -1.50 -16.34 16.47
N LEU A 43 -0.35 -15.75 16.16
CA LEU A 43 0.98 -16.27 16.52
C LEU A 43 1.28 -16.11 18.02
N GLU A 44 0.92 -14.96 18.61
CA GLU A 44 1.24 -14.65 20.00
C GLU A 44 0.25 -15.26 21.00
N TYR A 45 -1.05 -15.23 20.69
CA TYR A 45 -2.12 -15.58 21.63
C TYR A 45 -3.07 -16.66 21.10
N GLY A 46 -2.95 -17.01 19.83
CA GLY A 46 -3.82 -17.97 19.16
C GLY A 46 -3.28 -19.39 19.14
N SER A 47 -3.92 -20.22 18.30
CA SER A 47 -3.53 -21.62 18.08
C SER A 47 -2.78 -21.83 16.76
N MET A 48 -2.31 -20.75 16.12
CA MET A 48 -1.64 -20.86 14.83
C MET A 48 -0.25 -21.45 15.01
N ALA A 49 0.06 -22.49 14.24
CA ALA A 49 1.40 -23.05 14.20
C ALA A 49 2.40 -22.01 13.68
N ALA A 50 3.57 -21.93 14.32
CA ALA A 50 4.63 -20.98 13.98
C ALA A 50 5.00 -21.01 12.49
N ASP A 51 5.21 -22.19 11.91
CA ASP A 51 5.56 -22.36 10.49
C ASP A 51 4.50 -21.75 9.55
N THR A 52 3.22 -21.92 9.89
CA THR A 52 2.11 -21.36 9.10
C THR A 52 2.06 -19.84 9.22
N GLY A 53 2.21 -19.30 10.43
CA GLY A 53 2.22 -17.86 10.64
C GLY A 53 3.43 -17.18 9.97
N HIS A 54 4.62 -17.79 10.04
CA HIS A 54 5.80 -17.29 9.34
C HIS A 54 5.63 -17.30 7.82
N ALA A 55 5.07 -18.37 7.25
CA ALA A 55 4.78 -18.42 5.81
C ALA A 55 3.80 -17.29 5.40
N LEU A 56 2.75 -17.05 6.19
CA LEU A 56 1.80 -15.96 5.95
C LEU A 56 2.44 -14.57 6.08
N LEU A 57 3.32 -14.37 7.07
CA LEU A 57 4.09 -13.12 7.22
C LEU A 57 4.99 -12.87 6.02
N ILE A 58 5.65 -13.90 5.48
CA ILE A 58 6.47 -13.77 4.26
C ILE A 58 5.59 -13.34 3.07
N VAL A 59 4.45 -14.01 2.87
CA VAL A 59 3.52 -13.66 1.78
C VAL A 59 3.01 -12.22 1.93
N HIS A 60 2.58 -11.84 3.12
CA HIS A 60 2.16 -10.48 3.44
C HIS A 60 3.26 -9.46 3.12
N THR A 61 4.49 -9.74 3.55
CA THR A 61 5.64 -8.86 3.34
C THR A 61 5.95 -8.69 1.85
N VAL A 62 5.93 -9.77 1.06
CA VAL A 62 6.15 -9.70 -0.39
C VAL A 62 5.07 -8.87 -1.08
N ILE A 63 3.80 -9.05 -0.69
CA ILE A 63 2.70 -8.25 -1.22
C ILE A 63 2.91 -6.77 -0.88
N ALA A 64 3.24 -6.45 0.38
CA ALA A 64 3.49 -5.09 0.81
C ALA A 64 4.68 -4.45 0.05
N LEU A 65 5.76 -5.21 -0.17
CA LEU A 65 6.95 -4.75 -0.89
C LEU A 65 6.66 -4.37 -2.34
N ILE A 66 5.81 -5.12 -3.03
CA ILE A 66 5.49 -4.86 -4.43
C ILE A 66 4.38 -3.80 -4.54
N TYR A 67 3.34 -3.92 -3.72
CA TYR A 67 2.14 -3.11 -3.82
C TYR A 67 2.39 -1.65 -3.42
N THR A 68 3.07 -1.43 -2.29
CA THR A 68 3.30 -0.10 -1.71
C THR A 68 3.97 0.87 -2.70
N PRO A 69 5.11 0.57 -3.34
CA PRO A 69 5.74 1.51 -4.27
C PRO A 69 4.86 1.82 -5.49
N LEU A 70 4.11 0.82 -6.00
CA LEU A 70 3.20 1.02 -7.12
C LEU A 70 2.04 1.95 -6.74
N ALA A 71 1.47 1.76 -5.54
CA ALA A 71 0.40 2.61 -5.02
C ALA A 71 0.87 4.05 -4.79
N LEU A 72 2.04 4.23 -4.18
CA LEU A 72 2.62 5.55 -3.94
C LEU A 72 2.89 6.29 -5.25
N TRP A 73 3.42 5.59 -6.25
CA TRP A 73 3.62 6.14 -7.57
C TRP A 73 2.31 6.57 -8.22
N ALA A 74 1.28 5.70 -8.21
CA ALA A 74 -0.01 6.02 -8.81
C ALA A 74 -0.70 7.22 -8.13
N ILE A 75 -0.62 7.33 -6.80
CA ILE A 75 -1.13 8.48 -6.04
C ILE A 75 -0.38 9.75 -6.45
N THR A 76 0.95 9.68 -6.52
CA THR A 76 1.80 10.81 -6.91
C THR A 76 1.49 11.27 -8.34
N ALA A 77 1.42 10.34 -9.29
CA ALA A 77 1.10 10.63 -10.69
C ALA A 77 -0.30 11.26 -10.82
N SER A 78 -1.29 10.73 -10.07
CA SER A 78 -2.64 11.30 -10.03
C SER A 78 -2.64 12.71 -9.42
N ALA A 79 -1.83 12.96 -8.39
CA ALA A 79 -1.75 14.24 -7.71
C ALA A 79 -1.10 15.34 -8.58
N ILE A 80 -0.09 14.99 -9.38
CA ILE A 80 0.56 15.90 -10.34
C ILE A 80 -0.46 16.39 -11.38
N LYS A 81 -1.27 15.46 -11.93
CA LYS A 81 -2.27 15.74 -12.96
C LYS A 81 -3.57 16.36 -12.44
N TYR A 82 -3.73 16.41 -11.12
CA TYR A 82 -4.96 16.90 -10.52
C TYR A 82 -5.04 18.44 -10.54
N HIS A 83 -6.16 18.99 -11.01
CA HIS A 83 -6.40 20.44 -11.09
C HIS A 83 -7.54 20.94 -10.18
N GLY A 84 -8.12 20.07 -9.36
CA GLY A 84 -9.20 20.44 -8.43
C GLY A 84 -8.70 21.00 -7.10
N LEU A 85 -9.48 20.80 -6.04
CA LEU A 85 -9.22 21.34 -4.68
C LEU A 85 -7.83 20.99 -4.14
N LEU A 86 -7.06 22.01 -3.73
CA LEU A 86 -5.71 21.88 -3.16
C LEU A 86 -5.66 20.88 -1.99
N LEU A 87 -6.72 20.79 -1.19
CA LEU A 87 -6.85 19.85 -0.07
C LEU A 87 -6.48 18.41 -0.49
N TRP A 88 -6.94 17.95 -1.65
CA TRP A 88 -6.66 16.59 -2.11
C TRP A 88 -5.19 16.38 -2.46
N LYS A 89 -4.49 17.41 -2.94
CA LYS A 89 -3.04 17.34 -3.16
C LYS A 89 -2.28 17.24 -1.83
N ILE A 90 -2.72 17.99 -0.82
CA ILE A 90 -2.12 17.94 0.53
C ILE A 90 -2.34 16.57 1.15
N LEU A 91 -3.56 16.04 1.11
CA LEU A 91 -3.87 14.69 1.63
C LEU A 91 -3.07 13.61 0.90
N ALA A 92 -2.95 13.70 -0.43
CA ALA A 92 -2.14 12.78 -1.21
C ALA A 92 -0.65 12.86 -0.84
N LEU A 93 -0.11 14.07 -0.66
CA LEU A 93 1.27 14.26 -0.22
C LEU A 93 1.51 13.65 1.17
N LEU A 94 0.63 13.91 2.14
CA LEU A 94 0.75 13.34 3.48
C LEU A 94 0.71 11.82 3.46
N ALA A 95 -0.20 11.23 2.67
CA ALA A 95 -0.26 9.78 2.51
C ALA A 95 1.01 9.23 1.85
N VAL A 96 1.53 9.87 0.80
CA VAL A 96 2.76 9.42 0.13
C VAL A 96 3.95 9.48 1.07
N VAL A 97 4.16 10.62 1.74
CA VAL A 97 5.30 10.81 2.64
C VAL A 97 5.24 9.83 3.81
N GLY A 98 4.08 9.68 4.46
CA GLY A 98 3.92 8.74 5.58
C GLY A 98 4.23 7.30 5.17
N ASN A 99 3.58 6.81 4.10
CA ASN A 99 3.79 5.44 3.64
C ASN A 99 5.21 5.21 3.06
N CYS A 100 5.89 6.24 2.56
CA CYS A 100 7.31 6.14 2.19
C CYS A 100 8.20 5.86 3.40
N PHE A 101 7.96 6.52 4.54
CA PHE A 101 8.71 6.26 5.77
C PHE A 101 8.45 4.84 6.29
N ASP A 102 7.19 4.42 6.31
CA ASP A 102 6.81 3.07 6.74
C ASP A 102 7.44 2.00 5.82
N TYR A 103 7.43 2.23 4.51
CA TYR A 103 8.06 1.34 3.53
C TYR A 103 9.58 1.26 3.74
N LEU A 104 10.25 2.40 3.95
CA LEU A 104 11.68 2.40 4.22
C LEU A 104 12.00 1.64 5.51
N ALA A 105 11.23 1.86 6.57
CA ALA A 105 11.39 1.13 7.83
C ALA A 105 11.26 -0.40 7.61
N LEU A 106 10.25 -0.84 6.88
CA LEU A 106 10.06 -2.24 6.51
C LEU A 106 11.28 -2.80 5.75
N VAL A 107 11.75 -2.09 4.73
CA VAL A 107 12.91 -2.52 3.93
C VAL A 107 14.17 -2.60 4.80
N PHE A 108 14.38 -1.65 5.72
CA PHE A 108 15.50 -1.70 6.64
C PHE A 108 15.45 -2.92 7.56
N THR A 109 14.29 -3.25 8.14
CA THR A 109 14.11 -4.43 9.00
C THR A 109 14.35 -5.76 8.27
N LEU A 110 14.23 -5.79 6.94
CA LEU A 110 14.47 -7.01 6.16
C LEU A 110 15.94 -7.19 5.77
N ILE A 111 16.71 -6.10 5.72
CA ILE A 111 18.12 -6.12 5.29
C ILE A 111 19.08 -6.28 6.48
N PHE A 112 18.71 -5.74 7.65
CA PHE A 112 19.53 -5.71 8.85
C PHE A 112 18.90 -6.54 9.97
#